data_AF-A0A2M9JWY4-F1
#
_entry.id   AF-A0A2M9JWY4-F1
#
_cell.length_a   1.000
_cell.length_b   1.000
_cell.length_c   1.000
_cell.angle_alpha   90.00
_cell.angle_beta   90.00
_cell.angle_gamma   90.00
#
_symmetry.space_group_name_H-M   'P 1'
#
loop_
_entity.id
_entity.type
_entity.pdbx_description
1 polymer ?
#
loop_
_entity_poly.entity_id
_entity_poly.type
_entity_poly.pdbx_seq_one_letter_code
_entity_poly.pdbx_strand_id
1 'polypeptide(L)'
;MTAWHAPIVVHPPAPEGGRHVTVRGRAVGLAHSDQDLIRLLRSAGLGESDMTLDDPHLVEWRGAGAHVWHTTGPDEPSPHHPVA
;
A
#
# COMPACT_ATOMS: atom_id res chain seq x y z
N MET A 1 -21.54 -3.82 18.82
CA MET A 1 -20.11 -4.22 18.87
C MET A 1 -19.56 -3.87 17.50
N THR A 2 -19.09 -2.63 17.31
CA THR A 2 -18.48 -2.23 16.03
C THR A 2 -17.13 -2.93 15.94
N ALA A 3 -16.98 -3.84 14.98
CA ALA A 3 -15.70 -4.49 14.74
C ALA A 3 -14.62 -3.41 14.62
N TRP A 4 -13.55 -3.56 15.40
CA TRP A 4 -12.38 -2.69 15.36
C TRP A 4 -11.73 -2.89 13.99
N HIS A 5 -12.21 -2.20 12.97
CA HIS A 5 -11.62 -2.26 11.64
C HIS A 5 -10.48 -1.25 11.60
N ALA A 6 -9.33 -1.67 11.06
CA ALA A 6 -8.23 -0.75 10.83
C ALA A 6 -8.77 0.48 10.07
N PRO A 7 -8.48 1.70 10.54
CA PRO A 7 -8.96 2.92 9.92
C PRO A 7 -8.38 3.11 8.53
N ILE A 8 -7.29 2.44 8.18
CA ILE A 8 -6.63 2.49 6.88
C ILE A 8 -6.64 1.09 6.29
N VAL A 9 -7.12 0.96 5.06
CA VAL A 9 -7.07 -0.29 4.29
C VAL A 9 -6.32 -0.02 3.01
N VAL A 10 -5.23 -0.76 2.81
CA VAL A 10 -4.45 -0.74 1.58
C VAL A 10 -4.76 -2.01 0.80
N HIS A 11 -5.38 -1.85 -0.37
CA HIS A 11 -5.79 -2.95 -1.23
C HIS A 11 -4.58 -3.64 -1.91
N PRO A 12 -4.77 -4.81 -2.53
CA PRO A 12 -3.71 -5.47 -3.29
C PRO A 12 -3.15 -4.56 -4.38
N PRO A 13 -1.87 -4.76 -4.78
CA PRO A 13 -1.29 -4.02 -5.89
C PRO A 13 -2.08 -4.26 -7.18
N ALA A 14 -2.40 -3.15 -7.86
CA ALA A 14 -3.09 -3.18 -9.14
C ALA A 14 -2.15 -3.70 -10.24
N PRO A 15 -2.68 -4.32 -11.31
CA PRO A 15 -1.86 -4.79 -12.43
C PRO A 15 -1.13 -3.66 -13.16
N GLU A 16 -1.70 -2.45 -13.16
CA GLU A 16 -1.08 -1.21 -13.65
C GLU A 16 -0.06 -0.59 -12.67
N GLY A 17 0.06 -1.14 -11.46
CA GLY A 17 0.94 -0.67 -10.39
C GLY A 17 0.23 0.19 -9.35
N GLY A 18 0.87 0.34 -8.18
CA GLY A 18 0.30 1.05 -7.05
C GLY A 18 -0.80 0.26 -6.34
N ARG A 19 -1.37 0.86 -5.29
CA ARG A 19 -2.42 0.27 -4.45
C ARG A 19 -3.50 1.27 -4.13
N HIS A 20 -4.76 0.85 -4.21
CA HIS A 20 -5.87 1.68 -3.75
C HIS A 20 -5.87 1.78 -2.23
N VAL A 21 -6.13 2.99 -1.73
CA VAL A 21 -6.15 3.29 -0.31
C VAL A 21 -7.54 3.74 0.10
N THR A 22 -8.05 3.15 1.18
CA THR A 22 -9.34 3.50 1.79
C THR A 22 -9.11 3.91 3.23
N VAL A 23 -9.65 5.06 3.64
CA VAL A 23 -9.61 5.55 5.02
C VAL A 23 -11.02 5.59 5.58
N ARG A 24 -11.29 4.87 6.67
CA ARG A 24 -12.60 4.79 7.33
C ARG A 24 -13.75 4.49 6.34
N GLY A 25 -13.49 3.59 5.39
CA GLY A 25 -14.46 3.21 4.35
C GLY A 25 -14.57 4.15 3.15
N ARG A 26 -13.80 5.25 3.09
CA ARG A 26 -13.77 6.18 1.95
C ARG A 26 -12.50 6.01 1.13
N ALA A 27 -12.62 5.84 -0.18
CA ALA A 27 -11.48 5.85 -1.09
C ALA A 27 -10.79 7.22 -1.07
N VAL A 28 -9.48 7.23 -0.82
CA VAL A 28 -8.67 8.48 -0.77
C VAL A 28 -7.74 8.62 -1.97
N GLY A 29 -7.37 7.52 -2.63
CA GLY A 29 -6.56 7.56 -3.84
C GLY A 29 -5.81 6.27 -4.15
N LEU A 30 -4.88 6.36 -5.09
CA LEU A 30 -3.93 5.33 -5.49
C LEU A 30 -2.54 5.74 -4.99
N ALA A 31 -1.86 4.86 -4.25
CA ALA A 31 -0.51 5.07 -3.76
C ALA A 31 0.49 4.17 -4.51
N HIS A 32 1.61 4.73 -4.99
CA HIS A 32 2.68 3.96 -5.65
C HIS A 32 3.89 3.66 -4.76
N SER A 33 3.92 4.21 -3.55
CA SER A 33 5.03 4.05 -2.60
C SER A 33 4.57 4.45 -1.20
N ASP A 34 5.36 4.11 -0.17
CA ASP A 34 5.09 4.49 1.23
C ASP A 34 4.96 6.02 1.39
N GLN A 35 5.80 6.79 0.69
CA GLN A 35 5.72 8.25 0.67
C GLN A 35 4.39 8.76 0.09
N ASP A 36 3.90 8.10 -0.95
CA ASP A 36 2.64 8.47 -1.60
C ASP A 36 1.44 8.14 -0.71
N LEU A 37 1.49 6.99 -0.04
CA LEU A 37 0.53 6.63 1.00
C LEU A 37 0.50 7.69 2.11
N ILE A 38 1.64 8.09 2.67
CA ILE A 38 1.71 9.13 3.71
C ILE A 38 1.06 10.44 3.23
N ARG A 39 1.30 10.84 1.98
CA ARG A 39 0.66 12.04 1.40
C ARG A 39 -0.87 11.92 1.35
N LEU A 40 -1.40 10.77 0.92
CA LEU A 40 -2.84 10.52 0.90
C LEU A 40 -3.45 10.54 2.31
N LEU A 41 -2.79 9.91 3.28
CA LEU A 41 -3.27 9.86 4.66
C LEU A 41 -3.27 11.24 5.31
N ARG A 42 -2.23 12.05 5.06
CA ARG A 42 -2.19 13.46 5.50
C ARG A 42 -3.34 14.26 4.88
N SER A 43 -3.60 14.08 3.59
CA SER A 43 -4.73 14.74 2.91
C SER A 43 -6.10 14.28 3.45
N ALA A 44 -6.17 13.07 4.04
CA ALA A 44 -7.37 12.55 4.69
C ALA A 44 -7.53 13.03 6.14
N GLY A 45 -6.59 13.84 6.66
CA GLY A 45 -6.64 14.40 8.02
C GLY A 45 -6.05 13.50 9.10
N LEU A 46 -5.29 12.47 8.74
CA LEU A 46 -4.52 11.68 9.70
C LEU A 46 -3.21 12.42 10.02
N GLY A 47 -2.89 12.55 11.30
CA GLY A 47 -1.69 13.26 11.79
C GLY A 47 -0.43 12.39 11.72
N GLU A 48 0.69 12.99 11.33
CA GLU A 48 1.97 12.29 11.07
C GLU A 48 2.59 11.63 12.29
N SER A 49 2.34 12.16 13.48
CA SER A 49 3.01 11.75 14.72
C SER A 49 2.63 10.37 15.26
N ASP A 50 1.63 9.70 14.66
CA ASP A 50 1.13 8.39 15.10
C ASP A 50 1.01 7.38 13.93
N MET A 51 1.39 7.76 12.71
CA MET A 51 1.23 6.90 11.53
C MET A 51 2.34 5.86 11.42
N THR A 52 2.20 4.77 12.17
CA THR A 52 3.01 3.57 11.99
C THR A 52 2.38 2.69 10.92
N LEU A 53 2.97 2.63 9.72
CA LEU A 53 2.46 1.83 8.60
C LEU A 53 2.50 0.32 8.85
N ASP A 54 3.34 -0.12 9.78
CA ASP A 54 3.46 -1.52 10.22
C ASP A 54 2.46 -1.89 11.32
N ASP A 55 1.74 -0.92 11.89
CA ASP A 55 0.80 -1.18 12.96
C ASP A 55 -0.51 -1.80 12.40
N PRO A 56 -0.84 -3.05 12.75
CA PRO A 56 -2.00 -3.73 12.20
C PRO A 56 -3.33 -3.21 12.75
N HIS A 57 -3.33 -2.42 13.83
CA HIS A 57 -4.52 -1.74 14.33
C HIS A 57 -4.80 -0.45 13.55
N LEU A 58 -3.80 0.13 12.89
CA LEU A 58 -3.92 1.31 12.05
C LEU A 58 -4.09 0.96 10.57
N VAL A 59 -3.27 0.06 10.04
CA VAL A 59 -3.20 -0.27 8.62
C VAL A 59 -3.46 -1.76 8.38
N GLU A 60 -4.51 -2.03 7.63
CA GLU A 60 -4.76 -3.36 7.06
C GLU A 60 -4.17 -3.44 5.65
N TRP A 61 -3.17 -4.30 5.48
CA TRP A 61 -2.57 -4.62 4.19
C TRP A 61 -3.25 -5.83 3.57
N ARG A 62 -3.89 -5.65 2.41
CA ARG A 62 -4.51 -6.74 1.65
C ARG A 62 -3.59 -7.21 0.53
N GLY A 63 -3.48 -8.52 0.37
CA GLY A 63 -2.61 -9.13 -0.65
C GLY A 63 -1.16 -9.11 -0.20
N ALA A 64 -0.30 -8.36 -0.91
CA ALA A 64 1.12 -8.30 -0.60
C ALA A 64 1.44 -7.39 0.60
N GLY A 65 2.62 -7.56 1.21
CA GLY A 65 3.05 -6.82 2.41
C GLY A 65 3.25 -5.30 2.19
N ALA A 66 3.52 -4.58 3.28
CA ALA A 66 3.52 -3.11 3.36
C ALA A 66 4.35 -2.39 2.28
N HIS A 67 5.48 -2.96 1.88
CA HIS A 67 6.43 -2.32 0.97
C HIS A 67 6.33 -2.79 -0.48
N VAL A 68 5.31 -3.60 -0.81
CA VAL A 68 5.17 -4.21 -2.14
C VAL A 68 4.16 -3.43 -2.99
N TRP A 69 4.62 -2.43 -3.72
CA TRP A 69 3.72 -1.49 -4.42
C TRP A 69 3.33 -1.89 -5.84
N HIS A 70 4.02 -2.86 -6.41
CA HIS A 70 3.73 -3.42 -7.72
C HIS A 70 3.50 -4.90 -7.55
N THR A 71 2.63 -5.49 -8.38
CA THR A 71 2.84 -6.92 -8.65
C THR A 71 4.21 -6.95 -9.30
N THR A 72 5.19 -7.61 -8.67
CA THR A 72 6.27 -8.09 -9.50
C THR A 72 5.56 -8.88 -10.60
N GLY A 73 5.69 -8.45 -11.86
CA GLY A 73 5.53 -9.42 -12.94
C GLY A 73 6.44 -10.59 -12.60
N PRO A 74 6.20 -11.81 -13.15
CA PRO A 74 7.17 -12.88 -12.96
C PRO A 74 8.55 -12.27 -13.18
N ASP A 75 9.42 -12.42 -12.19
CA ASP A 75 10.84 -12.17 -12.33
C ASP A 75 11.23 -12.98 -13.57
N GLU A 76 11.20 -12.35 -14.75
CA GLU A 76 11.85 -12.90 -15.91
C GLU A 76 13.31 -12.68 -15.56
N PRO A 77 14.06 -13.74 -15.20
CA PRO A 77 15.47 -13.57 -14.97
C PRO A 77 16.00 -12.93 -16.25
N SER A 78 16.59 -11.74 -16.12
CA SER A 78 17.22 -11.04 -17.25
C SER A 78 17.99 -12.10 -18.04
N PRO A 79 17.66 -12.35 -19.33
CA PRO A 79 18.34 -13.40 -20.08
C PRO A 79 19.82 -13.09 -19.98
N HIS A 80 20.53 -14.01 -19.33
CA HIS A 80 21.95 -13.98 -19.12
C HIS A 80 22.56 -13.65 -20.48
N HIS A 81 23.08 -12.43 -20.64
CA HIS A 81 23.85 -12.05 -21.81
C HIS A 81 24.96 -13.10 -21.91
N PRO A 82 25.01 -13.96 -22.94
CA PRO A 82 26.20 -14.76 -23.13
C PRO A 82 27.29 -13.77 -23.54
N VAL A 83 28.24 -13.52 -22.64
CA VAL A 83 29.53 -12.99 -23.07
C VAL A 83 30.19 -14.10 -23.89
N ALA A 84 30.31 -13.83 -25.18
CA ALA A 84 31.00 -14.67 -26.15
C ALA A 84 32.48 -14.86 -25.77
#